data_AF-S3D6G1-F1
#
_entry.id   AF-S3D6G1-F1
#
_cell.length_a   1.000
_cell.length_b   1.000
_cell.length_c   1.000
_cell.angle_alpha   90.00
_cell.angle_beta   90.00
_cell.angle_gamma   90.00
#
_symmetry.space_group_name_H-M   'P 1'
#
loop_
_entity.id
_entity.type
_entity.pdbx_description
1 polymer ?
#
loop_
_entity_poly.entity_id
_entity_poly.type
_entity_poly.pdbx_seq_one_letter_code
_entity_poly.pdbx_strand_id
1 'polypeptide(L)'
;MVTPLLPVHSHNLMKALNTTWSARRVVQSNWVEIGVKDVIENVIVLLRKDPENNEIRAQAEGWMPEYEEIRHASKNMTERDKKTRMEYLLRKIEGMLRIYAETRGHAEEIPA
;
A
#
# COMPACT_ATOMS: atom_id res chain seq x y z
N MET A 1 -13.96 14.08 -19.56
CA MET A 1 -13.40 12.94 -20.32
C MET A 1 -12.43 12.24 -19.39
N VAL A 2 -12.65 10.97 -19.06
CA VAL A 2 -11.70 10.19 -18.26
C VAL A 2 -10.64 9.65 -19.21
N THR A 3 -9.39 10.06 -19.05
CA THR A 3 -8.29 9.54 -19.87
C THR A 3 -8.03 8.09 -19.45
N PRO A 4 -8.13 7.12 -20.37
CA PRO A 4 -7.82 5.74 -20.04
C PRO A 4 -6.33 5.61 -19.73
N LEU A 5 -6.00 4.92 -18.64
CA LEU A 5 -4.61 4.61 -18.29
C LEU A 5 -3.97 3.76 -19.39
N LEU A 6 -2.72 4.08 -19.72
CA LEU A 6 -1.92 3.20 -20.58
C LEU A 6 -1.77 1.82 -19.90
N PRO A 7 -1.71 0.70 -20.67
CA PRO A 7 -1.66 -0.66 -20.11
C PRO A 7 -0.55 -0.91 -19.06
N VAL A 8 0.58 -0.19 -19.17
CA VAL A 8 1.71 -0.29 -18.22
C VAL A 8 1.38 0.32 -16.84
N HIS A 9 0.48 1.29 -16.79
CA HIS A 9 0.06 1.96 -15.56
C HIS A 9 -0.85 1.05 -14.74
N SER A 10 -1.83 0.42 -15.39
CA SER A 10 -2.71 -0.60 -14.80
C SER A 10 -1.90 -1.76 -14.22
N HIS A 11 -0.85 -2.21 -14.92
CA HIS A 11 0.04 -3.27 -14.42
C HIS A 11 0.75 -2.90 -13.10
N ASN A 12 1.32 -1.69 -13.00
CA ASN A 12 2.03 -1.26 -11.80
C ASN A 12 1.09 -1.08 -10.61
N LEU A 13 -0.10 -0.54 -10.84
CA LEU A 13 -1.15 -0.41 -9.83
C LEU A 13 -1.61 -1.77 -9.30
N MET A 14 -1.90 -2.72 -10.20
CA MET A 14 -2.32 -4.07 -9.81
C MET A 14 -1.21 -4.82 -9.06
N LYS A 15 0.06 -4.61 -9.44
CA LYS A 15 1.20 -5.16 -8.72
C LYS A 15 1.36 -4.56 -7.32
N ALA A 16 1.18 -3.25 -7.18
CA ALA A 16 1.18 -2.57 -5.89
C ALA A 16 0.09 -3.13 -4.97
N LEU A 17 -1.15 -3.23 -5.48
CA LEU A 17 -2.30 -3.75 -4.74
C LEU A 17 -2.08 -5.18 -4.25
N ASN A 18 -1.62 -6.08 -5.13
CA ASN A 18 -1.32 -7.47 -4.79
C ASN A 18 -0.20 -7.59 -3.74
N THR A 19 0.82 -6.74 -3.84
CA THR A 19 1.94 -6.72 -2.88
C THR A 19 1.45 -6.30 -1.49
N THR A 20 0.64 -5.24 -1.40
CA THR A 20 0.06 -4.77 -0.13
C THR A 20 -0.91 -5.78 0.48
N TRP A 21 -1.81 -6.36 -0.31
CA TRP A 21 -2.76 -7.38 0.15
C TRP A 21 -2.03 -8.62 0.71
N SER A 22 -1.01 -9.09 0.00
CA SER A 22 -0.20 -10.24 0.43
C SER A 22 0.52 -9.94 1.75
N ALA A 23 1.11 -8.76 1.88
CA ALA A 23 1.77 -8.31 3.10
C ALA A 23 0.81 -8.26 4.29
N ARG A 24 -0.42 -7.75 4.10
CA ARG A 24 -1.44 -7.71 5.15
C ARG A 24 -1.78 -9.13 5.63
N ARG A 25 -1.97 -10.08 4.72
CA ARG A 25 -2.25 -11.49 5.07
C ARG A 25 -1.10 -12.13 5.85
N VAL A 26 0.15 -11.82 5.49
CA VAL A 26 1.32 -12.25 6.25
C VAL A 26 1.26 -11.66 7.65
N VAL A 27 1.14 -10.34 7.81
CA VAL A 27 1.05 -9.70 9.14
C VAL A 27 -0.06 -10.28 10.01
N GLN A 28 -1.23 -10.57 9.43
CA GLN A 28 -2.35 -11.22 10.11
C GLN A 28 -2.01 -12.63 10.61
N SER A 29 -1.28 -13.42 9.82
CA SER A 29 -1.02 -14.84 10.08
C SER A 29 0.31 -15.09 10.83
N ASN A 30 1.34 -14.30 10.54
CA ASN A 30 2.70 -14.43 11.04
C ASN A 30 3.34 -13.02 11.13
N TRP A 31 3.52 -12.53 12.36
CA TRP A 31 4.00 -11.16 12.59
C TRP A 31 5.46 -10.99 12.15
N VAL A 32 5.73 -10.07 11.19
CA VAL A 32 7.06 -9.75 10.67
C VAL A 32 7.17 -8.25 10.37
N GLU A 33 7.87 -7.49 11.22
CA GLU A 33 7.99 -6.02 11.12
C GLU A 33 8.84 -5.56 9.91
N ILE A 34 9.95 -6.25 9.62
CA ILE A 34 10.87 -5.92 8.51
C ILE A 34 10.16 -5.98 7.16
N GLY A 35 9.23 -6.93 6.98
CA GLY A 35 8.51 -7.12 5.72
C GLY A 35 7.53 -5.98 5.37
N VAL A 36 7.09 -5.18 6.34
CA VAL A 36 6.14 -4.07 6.09
C VAL A 36 6.84 -2.88 5.42
N LYS A 37 8.08 -2.59 5.84
CA LYS A 37 8.88 -1.52 5.25
C LYS A 37 9.15 -1.76 3.77
N ASP A 38 9.63 -2.96 3.44
CA ASP A 38 9.97 -3.35 2.07
C ASP A 38 8.75 -3.28 1.14
N VAL A 39 7.56 -3.57 1.67
CA VAL A 39 6.29 -3.46 0.93
C VAL A 39 5.98 -2.01 0.62
N ILE A 40 6.08 -1.11 1.61
CA ILE A 40 5.81 0.32 1.41
C ILE A 40 6.79 0.91 0.38
N GLU A 41 8.08 0.60 0.50
CA GLU A 41 9.11 1.05 -0.47
C GLU A 41 8.80 0.55 -1.88
N ASN A 42 8.46 -0.74 -2.04
CA ASN A 42 8.11 -1.31 -3.34
C ASN A 42 6.86 -0.67 -3.94
N VAL A 43 5.81 -0.43 -3.14
CA VAL A 43 4.59 0.23 -3.59
C VAL A 43 4.90 1.66 -4.05
N ILE A 44 5.67 2.43 -3.28
CA ILE A 44 6.07 3.79 -3.66
C ILE A 44 6.83 3.78 -4.99
N VAL A 45 7.77 2.84 -5.18
CA VAL A 45 8.52 2.70 -6.44
C VAL A 45 7.59 2.37 -7.62
N LEU A 46 6.62 1.48 -7.43
CA LEU A 46 5.65 1.12 -8.47
C LEU A 46 4.77 2.33 -8.86
N LEU A 47 4.32 3.11 -7.87
CA LEU A 47 3.51 4.31 -8.11
C LEU A 47 4.32 5.45 -8.76
N ARG A 48 5.60 5.60 -8.45
CA ARG A 48 6.49 6.61 -9.07
C ARG A 48 6.74 6.38 -10.55
N LYS A 49 6.66 5.13 -11.01
CA LYS A 49 6.81 4.78 -12.43
C LYS A 49 5.58 5.14 -13.27
N ASP A 50 4.52 5.63 -12.62
CA ASP A 50 3.29 6.02 -13.27
C ASP A 50 3.16 7.56 -13.31
N PRO A 51 3.34 8.19 -14.49
CA PRO A 51 3.30 9.64 -14.65
C PRO A 51 1.90 10.25 -14.47
N GLU A 52 0.81 9.46 -14.55
CA GLU A 52 -0.55 9.97 -14.38
C GLU A 52 -1.02 9.99 -12.91
N ASN A 53 -0.17 9.56 -11.99
CA ASN A 53 -0.53 9.21 -10.62
C ASN A 53 -0.14 10.29 -9.59
N ASN A 54 -0.24 11.58 -9.92
CA ASN A 54 0.19 12.66 -9.02
C ASN A 54 -0.52 12.64 -7.65
N GLU A 55 -1.83 12.34 -7.60
CA GLU A 55 -2.60 12.31 -6.34
C GLU A 55 -2.20 11.14 -5.44
N ILE A 56 -2.14 9.91 -5.98
CA ILE A 56 -1.76 8.75 -5.18
C ILE A 56 -0.26 8.78 -4.82
N ARG A 57 0.59 9.38 -5.67
CA ARG A 57 2.02 9.59 -5.37
C ARG A 57 2.21 10.51 -4.17
N ALA A 58 1.48 11.63 -4.12
CA ALA A 58 1.55 12.56 -2.99
C ALA A 58 1.15 11.88 -1.67
N GLN A 59 0.12 11.02 -1.71
CA GLN A 59 -0.25 10.27 -0.52
C GLN A 59 0.73 9.13 -0.19
N ALA A 60 1.31 8.49 -1.20
CA ALA A 60 2.28 7.41 -1.03
C ALA A 60 3.55 7.88 -0.31
N GLU A 61 3.96 9.13 -0.53
CA GLU A 61 5.07 9.76 0.19
C GLU A 61 4.79 9.91 1.69
N GLY A 62 3.52 9.97 2.11
CA GLY A 62 3.12 10.04 3.50
C GLY A 62 3.14 8.69 4.25
N TRP A 63 3.19 7.56 3.54
CA TRP A 63 3.14 6.24 4.19
C TRP A 63 4.44 5.85 4.89
N MET A 64 5.59 6.27 4.36
CA MET A 64 6.89 5.98 4.99
C MET A 64 7.08 6.76 6.31
N PRO A 65 6.78 8.06 6.39
CA PRO A 65 6.71 8.77 7.68
C PRO A 65 5.78 8.10 8.69
N GLU A 66 4.57 7.69 8.29
CA GLU A 66 3.60 7.01 9.17
C GLU A 66 4.13 5.66 9.68
N TYR A 67 4.81 4.89 8.83
CA TYR A 67 5.51 3.65 9.23
C TYR A 67 6.60 3.93 10.28
N GLU A 68 7.48 4.92 10.04
CA GLU A 68 8.55 5.24 10.96
C GLU A 68 8.01 5.79 12.29
N GLU A 69 6.90 6.54 12.28
CA GLU A 69 6.20 6.94 13.51
C GLU A 69 5.70 5.73 14.31
N ILE A 70 5.06 4.76 13.65
CA ILE A 70 4.61 3.53 14.31
C ILE A 70 5.81 2.78 14.88
N ARG A 71 6.91 2.67 14.12
CA ARG A 71 8.14 2.00 14.55
C ARG A 71 8.81 2.71 15.74
N HIS A 72 8.86 4.04 15.74
CA HIS A 72 9.41 4.81 16.85
C HIS A 72 8.55 4.68 18.10
N ALA A 73 7.22 4.77 17.97
CA ALA A 73 6.28 4.56 19.06
C ALA A 73 6.31 3.11 19.57
N SER A 74 6.64 2.15 18.69
CA SER A 74 6.70 0.71 18.96
C SER A 74 7.59 0.36 20.15
N LYS A 75 8.63 1.15 20.43
CA LYS A 75 9.57 0.93 21.54
C LYS A 75 8.89 0.80 22.91
N ASN A 76 7.70 1.41 23.07
CA ASN A 76 6.92 1.40 24.30
C ASN A 76 5.58 0.63 24.15
N MET A 77 5.42 -0.20 23.11
CA MET A 77 4.17 -0.89 22.76
C MET A 77 4.32 -2.40 22.85
N THR A 78 3.21 -3.10 23.13
CA THR A 78 3.19 -4.57 23.04
C THR A 78 3.29 -5.03 21.59
N GLU A 79 3.81 -6.23 21.35
CA GLU A 79 3.85 -6.83 20.00
C GLU A 79 2.47 -6.87 19.33
N ARG A 80 1.41 -7.07 20.12
CA ARG A 80 0.02 -7.04 19.64
C ARG A 80 -0.38 -5.66 19.13
N ASP A 81 0.00 -4.60 19.83
CA ASP A 81 -0.34 -3.23 19.43
C ASP A 81 0.47 -2.80 18.20
N LYS A 82 1.75 -3.19 18.13
CA LYS A 82 2.58 -3.00 16.94
C LYS A 82 1.96 -3.67 15.72
N LYS A 83 1.57 -4.94 15.87
CA LYS A 83 0.87 -5.71 14.84
C LYS A 83 -0.40 -5.01 14.38
N THR A 84 -1.23 -4.56 15.32
CA THR A 84 -2.50 -3.89 15.01
C THR A 84 -2.27 -2.60 14.23
N ARG A 85 -1.28 -1.79 14.61
CA ARG A 85 -0.95 -0.54 13.91
C ARG A 85 -0.38 -0.78 12.51
N MET A 86 0.52 -1.75 12.35
CA MET A 86 1.06 -2.09 11.02
C MET A 86 0.00 -2.70 10.11
N GLU A 87 -0.89 -3.55 10.64
CA GLU A 87 -2.03 -4.06 9.89
C GLU A 87 -2.95 -2.92 9.44
N TYR A 88 -3.21 -1.95 10.33
CA TYR A 88 -4.00 -0.78 10.00
C TYR A 88 -3.38 0.06 8.88
N LEU A 89 -2.07 0.31 8.94
CA LEU A 89 -1.34 1.01 7.88
C LEU A 89 -1.46 0.27 6.54
N LEU A 90 -1.23 -1.05 6.53
CA LEU A 90 -1.37 -1.85 5.30
C LEU A 90 -2.79 -1.85 4.76
N ARG A 91 -3.81 -1.88 5.63
CA ARG A 91 -5.23 -1.80 5.23
C ARG A 91 -5.57 -0.45 4.63
N LYS A 92 -5.04 0.64 5.19
CA LYS A 92 -5.19 2.00 4.65
C LYS A 92 -4.58 2.10 3.25
N ILE A 93 -3.36 1.59 3.06
CA ILE A 93 -2.69 1.56 1.75
C ILE A 93 -3.49 0.71 0.75
N GLU A 94 -3.92 -0.49 1.15
CA GLU A 94 -4.75 -1.36 0.30
C GLU A 94 -6.05 -0.67 -0.13
N GLY A 95 -6.78 -0.08 0.83
CA GLY A 95 -8.04 0.61 0.55
C GLY A 95 -7.88 1.76 -0.43
N MET A 96 -6.81 2.54 -0.29
CA MET A 96 -6.52 3.61 -1.25
C MET A 96 -6.17 3.07 -2.65
N LEU A 97 -5.36 2.03 -2.74
CA LEU A 97 -5.01 1.40 -4.02
C LEU A 97 -6.25 0.81 -4.70
N ARG A 98 -7.18 0.23 -3.94
CA ARG A 98 -8.48 -0.26 -4.45
C ARG A 98 -9.34 0.87 -5.01
N ILE A 99 -9.59 1.93 -4.24
CA ILE A 99 -10.36 3.10 -4.69
C ILE A 99 -9.74 3.68 -5.97
N TYR A 100 -8.40 3.74 -6.01
CA TYR A 100 -7.70 4.22 -7.19
C TYR A 100 -7.86 3.29 -8.41
N ALA A 101 -7.79 1.98 -8.23
CA ALA A 101 -8.06 1.01 -9.29
C ALA A 101 -9.52 1.10 -9.79
N GLU A 102 -10.48 1.24 -8.88
CA GLU A 102 -11.90 1.40 -9.21
C GLU A 102 -12.17 2.67 -10.03
N THR A 103 -11.65 3.81 -9.59
CA THR A 103 -11.81 5.11 -10.29
C THR A 103 -11.21 5.11 -11.70
N ARG A 104 -10.26 4.20 -11.97
CA ARG A 104 -9.62 4.03 -13.28
C ARG A 104 -10.26 2.93 -14.14
N GLY A 105 -11.31 2.27 -13.66
CA GLY A 105 -12.05 1.25 -14.40
C GLY A 105 -11.48 -0.17 -14.27
N HIS A 106 -10.59 -0.43 -13.31
CA HIS A 106 -9.99 -1.75 -13.06
C HIS A 106 -10.68 -2.52 -11.93
N ALA A 107 -11.96 -2.23 -11.65
CA ALA A 107 -12.70 -2.85 -10.56
C ALA A 107 -12.76 -4.38 -10.65
N GLU A 108 -12.82 -4.93 -11.88
CA GLU A 108 -12.87 -6.38 -12.13
C GLU A 108 -11.55 -7.10 -11.86
N GLU A 109 -10.43 -6.37 -11.79
CA GLU A 109 -9.09 -6.93 -11.58
C GLU A 109 -8.68 -6.93 -10.09
N ILE A 110 -9.44 -6.23 -9.24
CA ILE A 110 -9.15 -6.09 -7.81
C ILE A 110 -9.29 -7.44 -7.11
N PRO A 111 -8.26 -7.92 -6.38
CA PRO A 111 -8.37 -9.12 -5.57
C PRO A 111 -9.47 -8.98 -4.53
N ALA A 112 -10.24 -10.06 -4.31
CA ALA A 112 -11.25 -10.12 -3.25
C ALA A 112 -10.63 -9.93 -1.86
#